data_AF-A0A067E4T4-F1
#
_entry.id   AF-A0A067E4T4-F1
#
_cell.length_a   1.000
_cell.length_b   1.000
_cell.length_c   1.000
_cell.angle_alpha   90.00
_cell.angle_beta   90.00
_cell.angle_gamma   90.00
#
_symmetry.space_group_name_H-M   'P 1'
#
loop_
_entity.id
_entity.type
_entity.pdbx_description
1 polymer ?
#
loop_
_entity_poly.entity_id
_entity_poly.type
_entity_poly.pdbx_seq_one_letter_code
_entity_poly.pdbx_strand_id
1 'polypeptide(L)'
;MTPHRTLSSFPFKSSLLTVLVSFYLLQFIPSPSPIQTPTQNQNQTRISRNNYIVRFREYKTAEDHCSYLKSRITPDGWKWIERKNPASKYPTDFGLISVEESAKQGLIEEIERLNLVKDVSVDSSYKRGLLGGAFEDGKKRPGKIFTSMSFNEGEHYTATTSNCTINWRRHLLMQ
;
A
#
# COMPACT_ATOMS: atom_id res chain seq x y z
N MET A 1 28.82 79.16 15.98
CA MET A 1 29.56 78.00 16.50
C MET A 1 28.53 77.07 17.10
N THR A 2 28.22 75.95 16.42
CA THR A 2 27.10 75.00 16.74
C THR A 2 25.70 75.64 16.81
N PRO A 3 24.58 74.88 16.92
CA PRO A 3 24.39 73.43 16.75
C PRO A 3 23.97 73.08 15.29
N HIS A 4 23.46 71.91 14.87
CA HIS A 4 23.07 70.64 15.51
C HIS A 4 23.59 69.43 14.70
N ARG A 5 23.36 68.20 15.19
CA ARG A 5 23.34 66.97 14.38
C ARG A 5 21.92 66.38 14.42
N THR A 6 21.32 66.11 13.27
CA THR A 6 20.14 65.24 13.16
C THR A 6 20.59 63.82 12.88
N LEU A 7 20.40 62.92 13.85
CA LEU A 7 20.56 61.48 13.66
C LEU A 7 19.37 60.97 12.83
N SER A 8 19.59 60.62 11.56
CA SER A 8 18.61 59.87 10.78
C SER A 8 18.47 58.46 11.35
N SER A 9 17.24 58.03 11.60
CA SER A 9 16.95 56.75 12.24
C SER A 9 17.22 55.57 11.33
N PHE A 10 17.98 54.60 11.84
CA PHE A 10 18.18 53.30 11.18
C PHE A 10 16.88 52.46 11.20
N PRO A 11 16.69 51.51 10.26
CA PRO A 11 15.37 51.10 9.82
C PRO A 11 14.71 50.05 10.72
N PHE A 12 13.74 50.46 11.54
CA PHE A 12 12.97 49.57 12.42
C PHE A 12 11.98 48.62 11.69
N LYS A 13 11.95 48.61 10.35
CA LYS A 13 11.00 47.80 9.56
C LYS A 13 11.47 46.37 9.23
N SER A 14 12.72 46.01 9.54
CA SER A 14 13.25 44.66 9.24
C SER A 14 12.78 43.58 10.22
N SER A 15 12.55 43.93 11.49
CA SER A 15 12.29 42.96 12.57
C SER A 15 11.00 42.15 12.41
N LEU A 16 9.92 42.76 11.89
CA LEU A 16 8.67 42.04 11.67
C LEU A 16 8.79 41.00 10.54
N LEU A 17 9.57 41.33 9.50
CA LEU A 17 9.78 40.44 8.36
C LEU A 17 10.56 39.19 8.78
N THR A 18 11.60 39.35 9.61
CA THR A 18 12.40 38.20 10.08
C THR A 18 11.58 37.28 11.01
N VAL A 19 10.72 37.84 11.87
CA VAL A 19 9.78 37.05 12.69
C VAL A 19 8.77 36.28 11.83
N LEU A 20 8.18 36.91 10.81
CA LEU A 20 7.24 36.23 9.90
C LEU A 20 7.90 35.13 9.06
N VAL A 21 9.09 35.38 8.50
CA VAL A 21 9.85 34.39 7.71
C VAL A 21 10.28 33.21 8.57
N SER A 22 10.76 33.45 9.80
CA SER A 22 11.12 32.35 10.72
C SER A 22 9.90 31.53 11.15
N PHE A 23 8.74 32.15 11.42
CA PHE A 23 7.50 31.42 11.69
C PHE A 23 7.05 30.56 10.49
N TYR A 24 7.18 31.08 9.27
CA TYR A 24 6.83 30.34 8.05
C TYR A 24 7.77 29.14 7.80
N LEU A 25 9.08 29.32 8.03
CA LEU A 25 10.07 28.23 7.90
C LEU A 25 9.88 27.14 8.97
N LEU A 26 9.42 27.48 10.19
CA LEU A 26 9.08 26.51 11.22
C LEU A 26 7.92 25.59 10.84
N GLN A 27 6.98 26.05 10.00
CA GLN A 27 5.90 25.20 9.46
C GLN A 27 6.38 24.25 8.35
N PHE A 28 7.52 24.56 7.74
CA PHE A 28 8.12 23.81 6.64
C PHE A 28 9.29 22.90 7.07
N ILE A 29 9.59 22.79 8.37
CA ILE A 29 10.47 21.73 8.87
C ILE A 29 9.76 20.40 8.58
N PRO A 30 10.29 19.53 7.71
CA PRO A 30 9.72 18.21 7.54
C PRO A 30 9.96 17.49 8.87
N SER A 31 8.89 17.23 9.62
CA SER A 31 8.98 16.31 10.75
C SER A 31 9.63 15.03 10.24
N PRO A 32 10.78 14.60 10.80
CA PRO A 32 11.39 13.33 10.45
C PRO A 32 10.50 12.25 11.03
N SER A 33 9.39 12.01 10.35
CA SER A 33 8.49 10.89 10.58
C SER A 33 9.37 9.66 10.42
N PRO A 34 9.65 8.89 11.49
CA PRO A 34 10.23 7.58 11.27
C PRO A 34 9.29 6.86 10.32
N ILE A 35 9.84 6.27 9.26
CA ILE A 35 9.08 5.36 8.39
C ILE A 35 8.77 4.15 9.26
N GLN A 36 7.65 4.24 9.98
CA GLN A 36 7.10 3.15 10.75
C GLN A 36 6.52 2.17 9.74
N THR A 37 7.36 1.23 9.32
CA THR A 37 6.87 -0.11 9.03
C THR A 37 5.93 -0.51 10.19
N PRO A 38 4.71 -1.00 9.93
CA PRO A 38 3.75 -1.33 10.98
C PRO A 38 4.19 -2.61 11.71
N THR A 39 5.20 -2.46 12.56
CA THR A 39 5.67 -3.49 13.48
C THR A 39 4.77 -3.43 14.70
N GLN A 40 3.63 -4.11 14.62
CA GLN A 40 2.58 -4.09 15.64
C GLN A 40 3.03 -4.81 16.93
N ASN A 41 3.87 -4.14 17.71
CA ASN A 41 4.18 -4.49 19.09
C ASN A 41 3.10 -3.90 20.00
N GLN A 42 2.03 -4.66 20.19
CA GLN A 42 1.01 -4.37 21.21
C GLN A 42 0.89 -5.60 22.13
N ASN A 43 1.38 -5.45 23.36
CA ASN A 43 1.09 -6.36 24.47
C ASN A 43 -0.33 -6.11 24.99
N GLN A 44 -1.29 -6.32 24.11
CA GLN A 44 -2.71 -6.29 24.38
C GLN A 44 -3.26 -7.63 23.91
N THR A 45 -4.10 -8.26 24.74
CA THR A 45 -4.68 -9.61 24.54
C THR A 45 -4.93 -9.84 23.05
N ARG A 46 -4.08 -10.65 22.41
CA ARG A 46 -3.83 -10.54 20.96
C ARG A 46 -4.97 -11.17 20.18
N ILE A 47 -6.10 -10.46 20.09
CA ILE A 47 -7.24 -10.83 19.27
C ILE A 47 -6.72 -10.99 17.84
N SER A 48 -6.62 -12.24 17.40
CA SER A 48 -6.18 -12.58 16.06
C SER A 48 -7.18 -11.96 15.09
N ARG A 49 -6.67 -11.11 14.19
CA ARG A 49 -7.46 -10.49 13.13
C ARG A 49 -6.84 -10.81 11.79
N ASN A 50 -7.69 -11.19 10.86
CA ASN A 50 -7.35 -11.48 9.48
C ASN A 50 -7.97 -10.41 8.58
N ASN A 51 -7.25 -10.01 7.55
CA ASN A 51 -7.73 -9.03 6.59
C ASN A 51 -8.47 -9.74 5.44
N TYR A 52 -9.56 -9.13 4.98
CA TYR A 52 -10.39 -9.62 3.89
C TYR A 52 -10.71 -8.50 2.90
N ILE A 53 -10.68 -8.84 1.62
CA ILE A 53 -11.11 -8.01 0.51
C ILE A 53 -12.56 -8.38 0.21
N VAL A 54 -13.48 -7.44 0.44
CA VAL A 54 -14.89 -7.57 0.04
C VAL A 54 -15.02 -6.96 -1.35
N ARG A 55 -15.47 -7.74 -2.35
CA ARG A 55 -15.77 -7.23 -3.68
C ARG A 55 -17.25 -6.94 -3.83
N PHE A 56 -17.57 -5.82 -4.47
CA PHE A 56 -18.91 -5.32 -4.73
C PHE A 56 -19.23 -5.42 -6.22
N ARG A 57 -20.52 -5.37 -6.56
CA ARG A 57 -21.03 -5.40 -7.94
C ARG A 57 -21.01 -4.04 -8.63
N GLU A 58 -20.88 -2.96 -7.86
CA GLU A 58 -20.97 -1.58 -8.33
C GLU A 58 -19.67 -0.82 -8.03
N TYR A 59 -19.29 0.07 -8.95
CA TYR A 59 -18.11 0.91 -8.85
C TYR A 59 -18.51 2.26 -8.21
N LYS A 60 -18.26 2.40 -6.90
CA LYS A 60 -18.74 3.51 -6.04
C LYS A 60 -17.64 3.99 -5.07
N THR A 61 -17.90 5.04 -4.29
CA THR A 61 -16.89 5.54 -3.33
C THR A 61 -16.61 4.50 -2.23
N ALA A 62 -15.45 4.59 -1.60
CA ALA A 62 -15.11 3.72 -0.47
C ALA A 62 -16.07 3.96 0.72
N GLU A 63 -16.54 5.21 0.85
CA GLU A 63 -17.48 5.69 1.85
C GLU A 63 -18.88 5.09 1.65
N ASP A 64 -19.37 5.02 0.41
CA ASP A 64 -20.64 4.36 0.07
C ASP A 64 -20.62 2.88 0.46
N HIS A 65 -19.56 2.16 0.08
CA HIS A 65 -19.39 0.73 0.38
C HIS A 65 -19.24 0.47 1.89
N CYS A 66 -18.45 1.30 2.58
CA CYS A 66 -18.30 1.24 4.03
C CYS A 66 -19.62 1.49 4.77
N SER A 67 -20.40 2.47 4.31
CA SER A 67 -21.72 2.80 4.85
C SER A 67 -22.74 1.70 4.57
N TYR A 68 -22.70 1.11 3.37
CA TYR A 68 -23.54 -0.04 3.01
C TYR A 68 -23.30 -1.21 3.97
N LEU A 69 -22.05 -1.64 4.18
CA LEU A 69 -21.75 -2.73 5.11
C LEU A 69 -22.24 -2.40 6.53
N LYS A 70 -21.86 -1.24 7.08
CA LYS A 70 -22.28 -0.79 8.42
C LYS A 70 -23.81 -0.72 8.61
N SER A 71 -24.57 -0.51 7.53
CA SER A 71 -26.04 -0.47 7.58
C SER A 71 -26.72 -1.84 7.49
N ARG A 72 -25.96 -2.92 7.21
CA ARG A 72 -26.49 -4.25 6.89
C ARG A 72 -25.99 -5.39 7.77
N ILE A 73 -24.81 -5.26 8.37
CA ILE A 73 -24.18 -6.31 9.20
C ILE A 73 -23.92 -5.78 10.61
N THR A 74 -23.73 -6.71 11.54
CA THR A 74 -23.39 -6.35 12.93
C THR A 74 -22.11 -5.49 13.01
N PRO A 75 -22.04 -4.46 13.88
CA PRO A 75 -20.88 -3.57 13.94
C PRO A 75 -19.67 -4.17 14.69
N ASP A 76 -19.88 -5.30 15.36
CA ASP A 76 -18.88 -5.96 16.21
C ASP A 76 -18.04 -6.99 15.43
N GLY A 77 -16.84 -7.28 15.92
CA GLY A 77 -15.98 -8.31 15.34
C GLY A 77 -15.27 -7.92 14.03
N TRP A 78 -15.49 -6.72 13.47
CA TRP A 78 -14.75 -6.24 12.31
C TRP A 78 -14.53 -4.72 12.29
N LYS A 79 -13.63 -4.27 11.39
CA LYS A 79 -13.35 -2.86 11.13
C LYS A 79 -13.03 -2.63 9.65
N TRP A 80 -13.52 -1.54 9.09
CA TRP A 80 -13.09 -1.06 7.76
C TRP A 80 -11.64 -0.58 7.81
N ILE A 81 -10.83 -0.94 6.82
CA ILE A 81 -9.45 -0.48 6.66
C ILE A 81 -9.38 0.55 5.54
N GLU A 82 -9.06 1.78 5.90
CA GLU A 82 -8.87 2.88 4.95
C GLU A 82 -7.59 2.70 4.10
N ARG A 83 -7.71 2.86 2.79
CA ARG A 83 -6.60 2.70 1.84
C ARG A 83 -5.79 3.99 1.75
N LYS A 84 -4.58 4.01 2.32
CA LYS A 84 -3.66 5.17 2.27
C LYS A 84 -2.83 5.18 0.97
N ASN A 85 -3.46 5.44 -0.18
CA ASN A 85 -2.76 5.59 -1.46
C ASN A 85 -3.42 6.66 -2.36
N PRO A 86 -2.75 7.19 -3.40
CA PRO A 86 -3.32 8.22 -4.27
C PRO A 86 -4.55 7.79 -5.10
N ALA A 87 -4.88 6.50 -5.11
CA ALA A 87 -6.03 5.95 -5.82
C ALA A 87 -7.30 5.87 -4.96
N SER A 88 -7.22 6.08 -3.64
CA SER A 88 -8.40 6.03 -2.75
C SER A 88 -9.42 7.14 -3.01
N LYS A 89 -9.00 8.25 -3.64
CA LYS A 89 -9.87 9.35 -4.07
C LYS A 89 -10.77 9.03 -5.27
N TYR A 90 -10.60 7.85 -5.88
CA TYR A 90 -11.42 7.39 -7.00
C TYR A 90 -12.38 6.29 -6.55
N PRO A 91 -13.51 6.09 -7.25
CA PRO A 91 -14.39 4.96 -6.98
C PRO A 91 -13.68 3.61 -7.08
N THR A 92 -14.27 2.60 -6.46
CA THR A 92 -13.74 1.25 -6.36
C THR A 92 -14.90 0.24 -6.34
N ASP A 93 -14.62 -0.99 -6.74
CA ASP A 93 -15.50 -2.15 -6.58
C ASP A 93 -15.03 -3.05 -5.42
N PHE A 94 -14.11 -2.59 -4.56
CA PHE A 94 -13.65 -3.39 -3.41
C PHE A 94 -13.36 -2.56 -2.15
N GLY A 95 -13.62 -3.19 -1.00
CA GLY A 95 -13.27 -2.71 0.33
C GLY A 95 -12.28 -3.65 1.01
N LEU A 96 -11.53 -3.13 1.97
CA LEU A 96 -10.65 -3.93 2.83
C LEU A 96 -11.20 -3.88 4.26
N ILE A 97 -11.38 -5.03 4.90
CA ILE A 97 -11.86 -5.15 6.28
C ILE A 97 -10.91 -6.00 7.11
N SER A 98 -10.80 -5.69 8.40
CA SER A 98 -10.11 -6.52 9.40
C SER A 98 -11.17 -7.23 10.23
N VAL A 99 -11.11 -8.56 10.31
CA VAL A 99 -12.13 -9.40 10.98
C VAL A 99 -11.47 -10.21 12.09
N GLU A 100 -12.13 -10.29 13.24
CA GLU A 100 -11.72 -11.08 14.40
C GLU A 100 -11.96 -12.57 14.17
N GLU A 101 -10.98 -13.40 14.50
CA GLU A 101 -11.04 -14.85 14.24
C GLU A 101 -12.25 -15.53 14.93
N SER A 102 -12.74 -14.95 16.04
CA SER A 102 -13.96 -15.37 16.75
C SER A 102 -15.26 -15.10 15.99
N ALA A 103 -15.34 -14.00 15.24
CA ALA A 103 -16.52 -13.59 14.48
C ALA A 103 -16.50 -14.02 13.01
N LYS A 104 -15.31 -14.39 12.51
CA LYS A 104 -14.97 -14.68 11.12
C LYS A 104 -16.04 -15.46 10.35
N GLN A 105 -16.38 -16.68 10.76
CA GLN A 105 -17.23 -17.56 9.92
C GLN A 105 -18.61 -16.94 9.68
N GLY A 106 -19.33 -16.58 10.75
CA GLY A 106 -20.66 -16.00 10.65
C GLY A 106 -20.68 -14.65 9.96
N LEU A 107 -19.67 -13.80 10.19
CA LEU A 107 -19.60 -12.48 9.54
C LEU A 107 -19.31 -12.59 8.03
N ILE A 108 -18.42 -13.48 7.60
CA ILE A 108 -18.14 -13.67 6.17
C ILE A 108 -19.39 -14.19 5.44
N GLU A 109 -20.10 -15.18 6.02
CA GLU A 109 -21.38 -15.67 5.49
C GLU A 109 -22.47 -14.57 5.47
N GLU A 110 -22.52 -13.71 6.50
CA GLU A 110 -23.44 -12.57 6.55
C GLU A 110 -23.15 -11.56 5.42
N ILE A 111 -21.87 -11.25 5.17
CA ILE A 111 -21.42 -10.33 4.11
C ILE A 111 -21.67 -10.91 2.71
N GLU A 112 -21.37 -12.19 2.47
CA GLU A 112 -21.55 -12.83 1.16
C GLU A 112 -23.03 -12.94 0.75
N ARG A 113 -23.95 -12.99 1.72
CA ARG A 113 -25.40 -12.96 1.49
C ARG A 113 -25.93 -11.58 1.06
N LEU A 114 -25.13 -10.51 1.14
CA LEU A 114 -25.56 -9.16 0.75
C LEU A 114 -25.61 -9.01 -0.78
N ASN A 115 -26.76 -8.57 -1.32
CA ASN A 115 -26.97 -8.44 -2.77
C ASN A 115 -25.91 -7.62 -3.51
N LEU A 116 -25.34 -6.58 -2.88
CA LEU A 116 -24.31 -5.73 -3.49
C LEU A 116 -22.92 -6.39 -3.49
N VAL A 117 -22.69 -7.38 -2.62
CA VAL A 117 -21.44 -8.14 -2.54
C VAL A 117 -21.40 -9.17 -3.66
N LYS A 118 -20.20 -9.37 -4.19
CA LYS A 118 -19.87 -10.34 -5.23
C LYS A 118 -19.24 -11.58 -4.62
N ASP A 119 -18.25 -11.38 -3.74
CA ASP A 119 -17.51 -12.40 -3.00
C ASP A 119 -16.62 -11.74 -1.92
N VAL A 120 -16.14 -12.52 -0.96
CA VAL A 120 -15.14 -12.10 0.02
C VAL A 120 -13.92 -13.02 -0.04
N SER A 121 -12.72 -12.42 -0.05
CA SER A 121 -11.45 -13.15 -0.18
C SER A 121 -10.44 -12.71 0.87
N VAL A 122 -9.52 -13.60 1.26
CA VAL A 122 -8.44 -13.26 2.21
C VAL A 122 -7.44 -12.31 1.54
N ASP A 123 -7.03 -11.25 2.24
CA ASP A 123 -5.95 -10.33 1.84
C ASP A 123 -4.59 -11.04 1.93
N SER A 124 -4.22 -11.72 0.86
CA SER A 124 -2.98 -12.50 0.75
C SER A 124 -1.81 -11.63 0.28
N SER A 125 -0.97 -11.17 1.21
CA SER A 125 0.28 -10.48 0.82
C SER A 125 1.31 -11.46 0.23
N TYR A 126 1.45 -11.48 -1.10
CA TYR A 126 2.49 -12.28 -1.75
C TYR A 126 3.86 -11.62 -1.56
N LYS A 127 4.61 -12.09 -0.57
CA LYS A 127 6.03 -11.75 -0.41
C LYS A 127 6.83 -12.64 -1.36
N ARG A 128 7.41 -12.03 -2.41
CA ARG A 128 8.53 -12.66 -3.12
C ARG A 128 9.66 -12.84 -2.11
N GLY A 129 9.78 -14.05 -1.57
CA GLY A 129 11.00 -14.46 -0.89
C GLY A 129 12.15 -14.23 -1.87
N LEU A 130 13.16 -13.48 -1.44
CA LEU A 130 14.43 -13.48 -2.14
C LEU A 130 14.93 -14.93 -2.09
N LEU A 131 14.74 -15.68 -3.18
CA LEU A 131 15.30 -17.01 -3.31
C LEU A 131 16.81 -16.83 -3.16
N GLY A 132 17.33 -17.22 -1.99
CA GLY A 132 18.77 -17.27 -1.75
C GLY A 132 19.39 -17.99 -2.93
N GLY A 133 20.42 -17.38 -3.53
CA GLY A 133 20.92 -17.78 -4.85
C GLY A 133 21.13 -19.29 -4.94
N ALA A 134 20.82 -19.88 -6.11
CA ALA A 134 20.60 -21.31 -6.33
C ALA A 134 21.84 -22.24 -6.16
N PHE A 135 22.72 -21.92 -5.23
CA PHE A 135 23.96 -22.59 -4.86
C PHE A 135 24.17 -22.43 -3.35
N GLU A 136 24.05 -23.52 -2.58
CA GLU A 136 24.24 -23.53 -1.12
C GLU A 136 25.62 -23.02 -0.67
N ASP A 137 26.63 -23.12 -1.54
CA ASP A 137 28.04 -22.74 -1.29
C ASP A 137 28.40 -21.35 -1.86
N GLY A 138 27.42 -20.61 -2.44
CA GLY A 138 27.64 -19.29 -3.07
C GLY A 138 28.54 -19.28 -4.33
N LYS A 139 29.25 -20.37 -4.61
CA LYS A 139 30.15 -20.52 -5.76
C LYS A 139 29.42 -20.99 -7.01
N LYS A 140 29.77 -20.38 -8.15
CA LYS A 140 29.32 -20.78 -9.48
C LYS A 140 29.79 -22.21 -9.80
N ARG A 141 28.85 -23.14 -9.98
CA ARG A 141 29.18 -24.50 -10.49
C ARG A 141 29.80 -24.38 -11.90
N PRO A 142 30.95 -25.03 -12.17
CA PRO A 142 31.53 -25.06 -13.52
C PRO A 142 30.50 -25.56 -14.55
N GLY A 143 30.52 -24.98 -15.75
CA GLY A 143 29.58 -25.32 -16.83
C GLY A 143 28.24 -24.57 -16.83
N LYS A 144 27.82 -23.93 -15.72
CA LYS A 144 26.61 -23.08 -15.73
C LYS A 144 26.97 -21.62 -15.98
N ILE A 145 26.77 -21.15 -17.22
CA ILE A 145 26.95 -19.73 -17.58
C ILE A 145 25.82 -18.91 -16.95
N PHE A 146 26.10 -17.68 -16.53
CA PHE A 146 25.08 -16.77 -16.01
C PHE A 146 24.22 -16.25 -17.17
N THR A 147 23.15 -16.96 -17.52
CA THR A 147 22.09 -16.38 -18.34
C THR A 147 21.24 -15.48 -17.46
N SER A 148 21.77 -14.28 -17.20
CA SER A 148 20.95 -13.13 -16.85
C SER A 148 20.08 -12.78 -18.06
N MET A 149 18.76 -12.93 -17.93
CA MET A 149 17.81 -12.43 -18.91
C MET A 149 16.87 -11.43 -18.25
N SER A 150 17.06 -10.16 -18.59
CA SER A 150 16.04 -9.12 -18.50
C SER A 150 14.91 -9.41 -19.49
N PHE A 151 13.74 -8.85 -19.21
CA PHE A 151 12.52 -8.94 -20.02
C PHE A 151 12.75 -8.78 -21.53
N ASN A 152 12.11 -9.62 -22.36
CA ASN A 152 10.88 -9.18 -23.03
C ASN A 152 10.17 -10.34 -23.76
N GLU A 153 8.84 -10.41 -23.54
CA GLU A 153 7.83 -10.99 -24.44
C GLU A 153 7.89 -12.49 -24.74
N GLY A 154 6.73 -13.13 -24.86
CA GLY A 154 6.59 -14.55 -25.21
C GLY A 154 6.95 -15.54 -24.10
N GLU A 155 5.92 -16.17 -23.54
CA GLU A 155 5.86 -17.53 -22.98
C GLU A 155 6.81 -18.54 -23.71
N HIS A 156 7.15 -19.75 -23.26
CA HIS A 156 6.61 -20.63 -22.21
C HIS A 156 7.67 -20.95 -21.16
N TYR A 157 7.21 -21.09 -19.93
CA TYR A 157 7.87 -21.97 -18.97
C TYR A 157 7.16 -23.32 -19.02
N THR A 158 7.81 -24.36 -19.57
CA THR A 158 7.49 -25.73 -19.16
C THR A 158 8.20 -25.98 -17.84
N ALA A 159 7.44 -25.94 -16.75
CA ALA A 159 7.86 -26.59 -15.51
C ALA A 159 8.08 -28.10 -15.76
N THR A 160 8.58 -28.83 -14.77
CA THR A 160 8.39 -30.28 -14.72
C THR A 160 6.92 -30.58 -14.39
N THR A 161 6.04 -30.31 -15.35
CA THR A 161 4.77 -30.99 -15.54
C THR A 161 4.99 -32.15 -16.50
N SER A 162 4.26 -33.24 -16.28
CA SER A 162 4.34 -34.49 -17.04
C SER A 162 4.39 -34.29 -18.56
N ASN A 163 5.51 -34.67 -19.18
CA ASN A 163 5.71 -34.86 -20.63
C ASN A 163 4.96 -33.88 -21.57
N CYS A 164 5.11 -32.58 -21.36
CA CYS A 164 4.61 -31.55 -22.28
C CYS A 164 5.76 -30.65 -22.76
N THR A 165 6.15 -30.79 -24.03
CA THR A 165 6.98 -29.82 -24.74
C THR A 165 6.13 -28.66 -25.20
N ILE A 166 6.56 -27.42 -24.96
CA ILE A 166 5.77 -26.26 -25.39
C ILE A 166 6.67 -25.22 -26.08
N ASN A 167 6.17 -24.74 -27.21
CA ASN A 167 6.94 -24.14 -28.29
C ASN A 167 6.25 -22.87 -28.77
N TRP A 168 6.88 -21.71 -28.55
CA TRP A 168 6.38 -20.44 -29.09
C TRP A 168 7.24 -20.01 -30.28
N ARG A 169 6.77 -20.41 -31.47
CA ARG A 169 7.21 -19.81 -32.72
C ARG A 169 6.71 -18.36 -32.78
N ARG A 170 7.51 -17.42 -32.29
CA ARG A 170 7.33 -16.00 -32.61
C ARG A 170 7.81 -15.75 -34.05
N HIS A 171 6.86 -15.59 -34.98
CA HIS A 171 7.14 -15.03 -36.30
C HIS A 171 7.15 -13.49 -36.18
N LEU A 172 8.35 -12.90 -36.10
CA LEU A 172 8.51 -11.47 -36.26
C LEU A 172 8.46 -11.12 -37.75
N LEU A 173 7.30 -10.69 -38.23
CA LEU A 173 7.20 -9.95 -39.48
C LEU A 173 7.65 -8.51 -39.21
N MET A 174 8.89 -8.20 -39.56
CA MET A 174 9.31 -6.80 -39.72
C MET A 174 8.96 -6.36 -41.15
N GLN A 175 8.30 -5.22 -41.27
CA GLN A 175 8.16 -4.42 -42.49
C GLN A 175 8.80 -3.05 -42.26
#